data_AF-A0AAP5EBK9-F1
#
_entry.id   AF-A0AAP5EBK9-F1
#
_cell.length_a   1.000
_cell.length_b   1.000
_cell.length_c   1.000
_cell.angle_alpha   90.00
_cell.angle_beta   90.00
_cell.angle_gamma   90.00
#
_symmetry.space_group_name_H-M   'P 1'
#
loop_
_entity.id
_entity.type
_entity.pdbx_description
1 polymer ?
#
loop_
_entity_poly.entity_id
_entity_poly.type
_entity_poly.pdbx_seq_one_letter_code
_entity_poly.pdbx_strand_id
1 'polypeptide(L)'
;MSTKLRNIGPKSAAWLRQVGLRTAEDLAAAGSVGAFVKVRRAGFKPSLNLLYSLEGALQDCHWQELPEARRAELVAEYDAIIADKPLKKAPPASGPVYDRTVANDDDADGSDAAFDTDDDR
;
A
#
# COMPACT_ATOMS: atom_id res chain seq x y z
N MET A 1 19.88 -5.47 -7.03
CA MET A 1 19.41 -5.20 -5.65
C MET A 1 17.89 -5.07 -5.72
N SER A 2 17.16 -6.14 -5.38
CA SER A 2 15.70 -6.16 -5.50
C SER A 2 15.10 -5.37 -4.34
N THR A 3 14.79 -4.10 -4.57
CA THR A 3 14.14 -3.20 -3.61
C THR A 3 12.70 -3.64 -3.38
N LYS A 4 12.53 -4.71 -2.60
CA LYS A 4 11.23 -5.11 -2.05
C LYS A 4 10.77 -3.96 -1.14
N LEU A 5 9.72 -3.27 -1.57
CA LEU A 5 9.03 -2.28 -0.74
C LEU A 5 8.53 -2.99 0.51
N ARG A 6 9.12 -2.66 1.67
CA ARG A 6 8.69 -3.16 2.98
C ARG A 6 7.22 -2.81 3.16
N ASN A 7 6.42 -3.75 3.67
CA ASN A 7 4.96 -3.61 3.92
C ASN A 7 4.04 -3.71 2.69
N ILE A 8 4.56 -4.00 1.47
CA ILE A 8 3.70 -4.14 0.29
C ILE A 8 3.51 -5.61 -0.10
N GLY A 9 2.30 -6.12 0.13
CA GLY A 9 1.89 -7.45 -0.30
C GLY A 9 1.84 -7.61 -1.83
N PRO A 10 1.89 -8.86 -2.35
CA PRO A 10 1.97 -9.16 -3.78
C PRO A 10 0.81 -8.56 -4.61
N LYS A 11 -0.39 -8.44 -4.02
CA LYS A 11 -1.58 -7.86 -4.63
C LYS A 11 -1.44 -6.35 -4.85
N SER A 12 -1.07 -5.62 -3.81
CA SER A 12 -0.85 -4.18 -3.88
C SER A 12 0.36 -3.85 -4.77
N ALA A 13 1.41 -4.66 -4.74
CA ALA A 13 2.53 -4.54 -5.68
C ALA A 13 2.08 -4.73 -7.14
N ALA A 14 1.15 -5.65 -7.42
CA ALA A 14 0.58 -5.80 -8.76
C ALA A 14 -0.21 -4.56 -9.21
N TRP A 15 -1.02 -3.96 -8.32
CA TRP A 15 -1.72 -2.71 -8.61
C TRP A 15 -0.77 -1.56 -8.88
N LEU A 16 0.28 -1.40 -8.07
CA LEU A 16 1.31 -0.39 -8.26
C LEU A 16 1.97 -0.53 -9.65
N ARG A 17 2.37 -1.75 -10.01
CA ARG A 17 2.93 -2.03 -11.34
C ARG A 17 1.93 -1.71 -12.47
N GLN A 18 0.65 -1.98 -12.27
CA GLN A 18 -0.40 -1.71 -13.25
C GLN A 18 -0.66 -0.21 -13.45
N VAL A 19 -0.44 0.61 -12.41
CA VAL A 19 -0.53 2.07 -12.52
C VAL A 19 0.81 2.74 -12.87
N GLY A 20 1.84 1.95 -13.18
CA GLY A 20 3.14 2.43 -13.62
C GLY A 20 4.13 2.77 -12.49
N LEU A 21 3.84 2.40 -11.25
CA LEU A 21 4.75 2.53 -10.11
C LEU A 21 5.49 1.20 -9.95
N ARG A 22 6.66 1.06 -10.58
CA ARG A 22 7.40 -0.21 -10.61
C ARG A 22 8.58 -0.22 -9.65
N THR A 23 9.09 0.96 -9.30
CA THR A 23 10.29 1.12 -8.48
C THR A 23 10.00 1.97 -7.24
N ALA A 24 10.90 1.88 -6.25
CA ALA A 24 10.86 2.75 -5.08
C ALA A 24 11.06 4.23 -5.46
N GLU A 25 11.83 4.50 -6.52
CA GLU A 25 12.02 5.84 -7.07
C GLU A 25 10.72 6.39 -7.67
N ASP A 26 9.95 5.57 -8.41
CA ASP A 26 8.63 5.96 -8.91
C ASP A 26 7.67 6.29 -7.77
N LEU A 27 7.73 5.50 -6.69
CA LEU A 27 6.93 5.72 -5.50
C LEU A 27 7.35 7.00 -4.78
N ALA A 28 8.65 7.26 -4.63
CA ALA A 28 9.17 8.47 -4.01
C ALA A 28 8.85 9.73 -4.83
N ALA A 29 8.93 9.64 -6.15
CA ALA A 29 8.56 10.72 -7.06
C ALA A 29 7.05 11.02 -7.04
N ALA A 30 6.21 10.00 -6.85
CA ALA A 30 4.76 10.16 -6.76
C ALA A 30 4.26 10.51 -5.35
N GLY A 31 5.02 10.16 -4.31
CA GLY A 31 4.59 10.17 -2.91
C GLY A 31 3.58 9.06 -2.57
N SER A 32 3.39 8.80 -1.28
CA SER A 32 2.45 7.81 -0.75
C SER A 32 1.00 8.11 -1.17
N VAL A 33 0.57 9.36 -0.97
CA VAL A 33 -0.78 9.84 -1.34
C VAL A 33 -0.97 9.82 -2.86
N GLY A 34 0.01 10.28 -3.64
CA GLY A 34 -0.07 10.28 -5.10
C GLY A 34 -0.13 8.87 -5.69
N ALA A 35 0.62 7.92 -5.11
CA ALA A 35 0.53 6.52 -5.47
C ALA A 35 -0.85 5.92 -5.17
N PHE A 36 -1.40 6.19 -3.99
CA PHE A 36 -2.74 5.75 -3.60
C PHE A 36 -3.82 6.32 -4.54
N VAL A 37 -3.74 7.61 -4.87
CA VAL A 37 -4.67 8.27 -5.81
C VAL A 37 -4.56 7.68 -7.21
N LYS A 38 -3.34 7.36 -7.70
CA LYS A 38 -3.17 6.68 -9.00
C LYS A 38 -3.87 5.32 -9.02
N VAL A 39 -3.68 4.50 -7.97
CA VAL A 39 -4.35 3.20 -7.83
C VAL A 39 -5.87 3.36 -7.82
N ARG A 40 -6.39 4.34 -7.06
CA ARG A 40 -7.83 4.60 -7.00
C ARG A 40 -8.39 5.16 -8.32
N ARG A 41 -7.62 5.97 -9.05
CA ARG A 41 -7.96 6.46 -10.40
C ARG A 41 -7.97 5.36 -11.46
N ALA A 42 -7.14 4.34 -11.29
CA ALA A 42 -7.14 3.15 -12.16
C ALA A 42 -8.36 2.24 -11.93
N GLY A 43 -9.26 2.58 -11.00
CA GLY A 43 -10.49 1.83 -10.73
C GLY A 43 -10.36 0.77 -9.65
N PHE A 44 -9.20 0.66 -9.00
CA PHE A 44 -9.02 -0.21 -7.84
C PHE A 44 -9.61 0.43 -6.58
N LYS A 45 -9.97 -0.43 -5.62
CA LYS A 45 -10.47 -0.03 -4.29
C LYS A 45 -9.45 -0.43 -3.22
N PRO A 46 -8.30 0.25 -3.12
CA PRO A 46 -7.35 0.01 -2.04
C PRO A 46 -7.90 0.54 -0.70
N SER A 47 -7.53 -0.12 0.40
CA SER A 47 -7.84 0.33 1.75
C SER A 47 -6.83 1.38 2.24
N LEU A 48 -7.18 2.15 3.27
CA LEU A 48 -6.26 3.11 3.90
C LEU A 48 -4.98 2.45 4.43
N ASN A 49 -5.01 1.17 4.77
CA ASN A 49 -3.80 0.42 5.13
C ASN A 49 -2.76 0.43 4.00
N LEU A 50 -3.18 0.44 2.73
CA LEU A 50 -2.23 0.58 1.63
C LEU A 50 -1.57 1.97 1.65
N LEU A 51 -2.32 3.03 1.92
CA LEU A 51 -1.77 4.39 2.04
C LEU A 51 -0.68 4.44 3.12
N TYR A 52 -0.95 3.87 4.29
CA TYR A 52 0.03 3.80 5.39
C TYR A 52 1.22 2.90 5.06
N SER A 53 0.98 1.79 4.34
CA SER A 53 2.06 0.90 3.90
C SER A 53 2.98 1.58 2.90
N LEU A 54 2.44 2.41 2.00
CA LEU A 54 3.22 3.20 1.05
C LEU A 54 4.06 4.27 1.76
N GLU A 55 3.49 4.94 2.76
CA GLU A 55 4.25 5.89 3.59
C GLU A 55 5.35 5.18 4.39
N GLY A 56 5.04 4.05 5.03
CA GLY A 56 6.04 3.26 5.76
C GLY A 56 7.15 2.75 4.85
N ALA A 57 6.81 2.35 3.62
CA ALA A 57 7.79 1.95 2.61
C ALA A 57 8.72 3.11 2.19
N LEU A 58 8.23 4.35 2.19
CA LEU A 58 9.03 5.55 1.89
C LEU A 58 9.90 5.98 3.07
N GLN A 59 9.38 5.86 4.29
CA GLN A 59 10.11 6.19 5.52
C GLN A 59 10.99 5.04 6.03
N ASP A 60 11.03 3.92 5.31
CA ASP A 60 11.73 2.70 5.71
C ASP A 60 11.33 2.19 7.11
N CYS A 61 10.07 2.42 7.51
CA CYS A 61 9.49 2.06 8.80
C CYS A 61 8.30 1.09 8.65
N HIS A 62 7.92 0.41 9.73
CA HIS A 62 6.73 -0.43 9.69
C HIS A 62 5.47 0.46 9.72
N TRP A 63 4.43 0.13 8.95
CA TRP A 63 3.21 0.94 8.86
C TRP A 63 2.50 1.17 10.22
N GLN A 64 2.73 0.28 11.19
CA GLN A 64 2.22 0.43 12.56
C GLN A 64 2.98 1.46 13.39
N GLU A 65 4.23 1.77 13.06
CA GLU A 65 5.06 2.75 13.76
C GLU A 65 4.71 4.19 13.36
N LEU A 66 3.95 4.38 12.27
CA LEU A 66 3.49 5.69 11.85
C LEU A 66 2.58 6.31 12.92
N PRO A 67 2.92 7.51 13.45
CA PRO A 67 2.08 8.22 14.40
C PRO A 67 0.69 8.47 13.82
N GLU A 68 -0.34 8.42 14.68
CA GLU A 68 -1.71 8.69 14.26
C GLU A 68 -1.87 10.06 13.61
N ALA A 69 -1.15 11.08 14.12
CA ALA A 69 -1.09 12.41 13.51
C ALA A 69 -0.69 12.35 12.04
N ARG A 70 0.39 11.62 11.70
CA ARG A 70 0.80 11.46 10.30
C ARG A 70 -0.19 10.67 9.47
N ARG A 71 -0.85 9.66 10.03
CA ARG A 71 -1.92 8.94 9.33
C ARG A 71 -3.09 9.85 8.99
N ALA A 72 -3.51 10.69 9.94
CA ALA A 72 -4.56 11.67 9.74
C ALA A 72 -4.17 12.72 8.68
N GLU A 73 -2.93 13.19 8.71
CA GLU A 73 -2.41 14.12 7.68
C GLU A 73 -2.45 13.51 6.28
N LEU A 74 -2.06 12.24 6.13
CA LEU A 74 -2.14 11.52 4.84
C LEU A 74 -3.58 11.40 4.32
N VAL A 75 -4.53 11.10 5.22
CA VAL A 75 -5.95 11.01 4.86
C VAL A 75 -6.49 12.39 4.46
N ALA A 76 -6.15 13.43 5.20
CA ALA A 76 -6.56 14.80 4.88
C ALA A 76 -5.97 15.28 3.54
N GLU A 77 -4.70 14.98 3.26
CA GLU A 77 -4.05 15.29 1.98
C GLU A 77 -4.71 14.53 0.82
N TYR A 78 -5.00 13.25 1.05
CA TYR A 78 -5.74 12.42 0.11
C TYR A 78 -7.12 13.02 -0.21
N ASP A 79 -7.89 13.39 0.81
CA ASP A 79 -9.22 13.98 0.66
C ASP A 79 -9.14 15.33 -0.07
N ALA A 80 -8.14 16.15 0.23
CA ALA A 80 -7.90 17.42 -0.46
C ALA A 80 -7.61 17.21 -1.96
N ILE A 81 -6.79 16.22 -2.32
CA ILE A 81 -6.49 15.90 -3.73
C ILE A 81 -7.73 15.40 -4.48
N ILE A 82 -8.57 14.60 -3.83
CA ILE A 82 -9.83 14.14 -4.44
C ILE A 82 -10.84 15.26 -4.56
N ALA A 83 -10.88 16.20 -3.60
CA ALA A 83 -11.72 17.39 -3.67
C ALA A 83 -11.29 18.32 -4.82
N ASP A 84 -9.98 18.54 -5.00
CA ASP A 84 -9.42 19.35 -6.09
C ASP A 84 -9.63 18.69 -7.46
N LYS A 85 -9.36 17.38 -7.56
CA LYS A 85 -9.51 16.60 -8.79
C LYS A 85 -10.41 15.39 -8.56
N PRO A 86 -11.74 15.56 -8.73
CA PRO A 86 -12.69 14.50 -8.49
C PRO A 86 -12.41 13.31 -9.40
N LEU A 87 -12.45 12.11 -8.80
CA LEU A 87 -12.39 10.87 -9.57
C LEU A 87 -13.57 10.84 -10.53
N LYS A 88 -13.33 10.51 -11.81
CA LYS A 88 -14.42 10.28 -12.77
C LYS A 88 -15.34 9.21 -12.17
N LYS A 89 -16.56 9.61 -11.76
CA LYS A 89 -17.58 8.64 -11.34
C LYS A 89 -17.84 7.73 -12.53
N ALA A 90 -17.59 6.43 -12.38
CA ALA A 90 -18.14 5.46 -13.31
C ALA A 90 -19.66 5.60 -13.29
N PRO A 91 -20.37 5.53 -14.44
CA PRO A 91 -21.83 5.50 -14.43
C PRO A 91 -22.30 4.33 -13.55
N PRO A 92 -23.51 4.40 -12.94
CA PRO A 92 -24.00 3.33 -12.09
C PRO A 92 -24.19 2.07 -12.93
N ALA A 93 -23.18 1.19 -12.92
CA ALA A 93 -23.33 -0.16 -13.39
C ALA A 93 -24.13 -0.91 -12.32
N SER A 94 -25.41 -1.15 -12.61
CA SER A 94 -26.28 -2.03 -11.83
C SER A 94 -25.56 -3.31 -11.41
N GLY A 95 -25.50 -3.53 -10.10
CA GLY A 95 -25.05 -4.77 -9.48
C GLY A 95 -24.51 -4.51 -8.07
N PRO A 96 -24.83 -5.35 -7.06
CA PRO A 96 -24.17 -5.26 -5.77
C PRO A 96 -22.69 -5.54 -5.99
N VAL A 97 -21.87 -4.52 -5.77
CA VAL A 97 -20.42 -4.72 -5.71
C VAL A 97 -20.18 -5.54 -4.46
N TYR A 98 -19.90 -6.84 -4.65
CA TYR A 98 -19.35 -7.67 -3.59
C TYR A 98 -18.07 -6.99 -3.10
N ASP A 99 -18.11 -6.43 -1.90
CA ASP A 99 -16.89 -6.27 -1.12
C ASP A 99 -16.45 -7.71 -0.79
N ARG A 100 -15.64 -8.30 -1.66
CA ARG A 100 -14.91 -9.52 -1.28
C ARG A 100 -13.76 -9.04 -0.41
N THR A 101 -14.09 -8.67 0.82
CA THR A 101 -13.21 -8.84 1.97
C THR A 101 -12.95 -10.34 2.02
N VAL A 102 -11.87 -10.76 1.34
CA VAL A 102 -11.16 -11.93 1.84
C VAL A 102 -10.64 -11.49 3.20
N ALA A 103 -11.34 -11.90 4.25
CA ALA A 103 -10.70 -12.13 5.52
C ALA A 103 -9.55 -13.09 5.21
N ASN A 104 -8.35 -12.56 5.06
CA ASN A 104 -7.17 -13.40 5.19
C ASN A 104 -6.96 -13.54 6.69
N ASP A 105 -7.67 -14.54 7.23
CA ASP A 105 -7.05 -15.50 8.13
C ASP A 105 -5.70 -15.90 7.52
N ASP A 106 -4.61 -15.31 8.00
CA ASP A 106 -3.26 -15.85 7.85
C ASP A 106 -2.53 -15.49 9.15
N ASP A 107 -3.02 -16.07 10.24
CA ASP A 107 -2.12 -16.80 11.13
C ASP A 107 -1.38 -17.82 10.26
N ALA A 108 -0.09 -17.61 10.00
CA ALA A 108 0.94 -18.64 9.98
C ALA A 108 2.22 -18.15 9.29
N ASP A 109 3.31 -18.27 10.04
CA ASP A 109 4.60 -18.80 9.57
C ASP A 109 5.48 -17.88 8.70
N GLY A 110 6.73 -17.57 9.04
CA GLY A 110 7.57 -18.12 10.10
C GLY A 110 8.69 -17.15 10.42
N SER A 111 8.83 -16.85 11.70
CA SER A 111 10.12 -16.55 12.30
C SER A 111 11.02 -17.78 12.12
N ASP A 112 11.98 -17.70 11.20
CA ASP A 112 13.14 -18.58 11.27
C ASP A 112 14.41 -17.75 11.04
N ALA A 113 14.79 -17.06 12.11
CA ALA A 113 16.11 -16.48 12.29
C ALA A 113 16.75 -17.14 13.52
N ALA A 114 16.94 -18.46 13.47
CA ALA A 114 17.90 -19.15 14.32
C ALA A 114 19.24 -19.19 13.57
N PHE A 115 20.01 -18.14 13.77
CA PHE A 115 21.45 -18.12 13.50
C PHE A 115 22.12 -18.85 14.67
N ASP A 116 22.55 -20.10 14.46
CA ASP A 116 23.61 -20.70 15.26
C ASP A 116 24.39 -21.68 14.37
N THR A 117 25.52 -21.18 13.87
CA THR A 117 26.59 -22.00 13.33
C THR A 117 27.50 -22.30 14.51
N ASP A 118 27.45 -23.52 15.04
CA ASP A 118 28.56 -24.04 15.83
C ASP A 118 29.14 -25.26 15.09
N ASP A 119 30.36 -25.01 14.61
CA ASP A 119 31.25 -25.86 13.85
C ASP A 119 31.86 -26.89 14.81
N ASP A 120 31.57 -28.17 14.56
CA ASP A 120 32.14 -29.31 15.30
C ASP A 120 33.62 -29.48 14.88
N ARG A 121 34.55 -29.11 15.78
CA ARG A 121 35.93 -29.64 15.78
C ARG A 121 36.62 -29.62 17.14
#